data_AF-A0A7Y3LMW3-F1
#
_entry.id   AF-A0A7Y3LMW3-F1
#
_cell.length_a   1.000
_cell.length_b   1.000
_cell.length_c   1.000
_cell.angle_alpha   90.00
_cell.angle_beta   90.00
_cell.angle_gamma   90.00
#
_symmetry.space_group_name_H-M   'P 1'
#
loop_
_entity.id
_entity.type
_entity.pdbx_description
1 polymer ?
#
loop_
_entity_poly.entity_id
_entity_poly.type
_entity_poly.pdbx_seq_one_letter_code
_entity_poly.pdbx_strand_id
1 'polypeptide(L)'
;MSESESLALSNDFQGFLTNLASIDSLGLSAAFKVLGSILKVSDGMGRDSEATLSKLLDFAPTSAMVDLVKTTLLLIYGSNISSPEMIKDNLKRAPFANPSPEMDITDSLLWPSRSTFDVVVIGSGAGGAMAAMKLAKSGLSVVILEEGRAHDVSEFRTGKALDRFQSLYRSSGATFALGKAPVVLPIGRGVGGTTLVNSGTCFRTPNGVLDNWHKQVGLEFADRTVFSKYLDEVEDILRVAPAPLDVMGNNGLLAIKGATSLGYQVAPLRRNAPGCMGSCQCAIGCPQNAKNGVHLNALPLACSCGAKIVSNAKVLNILHNTALVKGAEVRAYGIRAKRKDGSCFEILADQIVVACGATETPGLLRRSGLAKHKEVGRNLAIHPAVSACGWFEEEVYPNRGILQSVGIEEFHESDGILIEATSTPPGMGSVILPGFGKTLRSNLERSLHLSALGAMVADMPSGAVYGSKKSFIFYNLDKRDFDRLMKGVSIMGRVLFKAGAKSVLTGIRGNMEATNVAELDEAISHASLDKIHLAAFHPTGTMRMGLDENRYPVDQNGRLRGVKGLFVSDASVLPTCPEVNPQVTIMAISSAISDYILADSKN
;
A
#
# COMPACT_ATOMS: atom_id res chain seq x y z
N MET A 1 -36.37 14.99 17.40
CA MET A 1 -36.24 13.76 16.60
C MET A 1 -37.46 12.92 16.90
N SER A 2 -38.35 12.79 15.93
CA SER A 2 -39.64 12.09 16.07
C SER A 2 -39.44 10.58 15.95
N GLU A 3 -40.34 9.80 16.57
CA GLU A 3 -40.34 8.33 16.60
C GLU A 3 -40.26 7.66 15.21
N SER A 4 -40.53 8.40 14.13
CA SER A 4 -40.36 7.95 12.74
C SER A 4 -38.89 7.81 12.28
N GLU A 5 -37.95 8.57 12.85
CA GLU A 5 -36.50 8.45 12.53
C GLU A 5 -35.84 7.28 13.25
N SER A 6 -36.42 6.85 14.38
CA SER A 6 -36.00 5.66 15.13
C SER A 6 -36.31 4.35 14.38
N LEU A 7 -37.41 4.29 13.63
CA LEU A 7 -37.79 3.10 12.85
C LEU A 7 -36.96 2.93 11.56
N ALA A 8 -36.44 4.01 10.97
CA ALA A 8 -35.56 3.91 9.80
C ALA A 8 -34.15 3.39 10.17
N LEU A 9 -33.62 3.80 11.31
CA LEU A 9 -32.37 3.30 11.89
C LEU A 9 -32.47 1.83 12.36
N SER A 10 -33.66 1.37 12.77
CA SER A 10 -33.85 -0.03 13.17
C SER A 10 -33.95 -0.99 11.98
N ASN A 11 -34.48 -0.54 10.83
CA ASN A 11 -34.57 -1.37 9.63
C ASN A 11 -33.23 -1.57 8.92
N ASP A 12 -32.34 -0.56 8.92
CA ASP A 12 -30.95 -0.72 8.44
C ASP A 12 -30.11 -1.60 9.39
N PHE A 13 -30.39 -1.55 10.70
CA PHE A 13 -29.74 -2.43 11.69
C PHE A 13 -30.29 -3.86 11.65
N GLN A 14 -31.58 -4.06 11.38
CA GLN A 14 -32.15 -5.38 11.11
C GLN A 14 -31.66 -5.95 9.77
N GLY A 15 -31.50 -5.14 8.72
CA GLY A 15 -30.82 -5.57 7.48
C GLY A 15 -29.35 -5.96 7.70
N PHE A 16 -28.65 -5.27 8.60
CA PHE A 16 -27.31 -5.62 9.06
C PHE A 16 -27.29 -6.92 9.90
N LEU A 17 -28.27 -7.12 10.79
CA LEU A 17 -28.40 -8.34 11.62
C LEU A 17 -28.86 -9.56 10.82
N THR A 18 -29.69 -9.37 9.79
CA THR A 18 -30.15 -10.46 8.90
C THR A 18 -29.01 -10.88 7.95
N ASN A 19 -28.18 -9.93 7.50
CA ASN A 19 -26.91 -10.24 6.86
C ASN A 19 -25.93 -10.93 7.83
N LEU A 20 -25.83 -10.51 9.10
CA LEU A 20 -25.02 -11.19 10.12
C LEU A 20 -25.49 -12.61 10.44
N ALA A 21 -26.80 -12.86 10.47
CA ALA A 21 -27.36 -14.21 10.68
C ALA A 21 -27.08 -15.13 9.49
N SER A 22 -26.98 -14.59 8.27
CA SER A 22 -26.46 -15.34 7.10
C SER A 22 -24.94 -15.53 7.13
N ILE A 23 -24.22 -14.68 7.87
CA ILE A 23 -22.75 -14.72 8.06
C ILE A 23 -22.31 -15.62 9.23
N ASP A 24 -23.19 -15.98 10.17
CA ASP A 24 -22.85 -16.94 11.24
C ASP A 24 -22.54 -18.35 10.70
N SER A 25 -22.93 -18.65 9.46
CA SER A 25 -22.48 -19.83 8.72
C SER A 25 -20.97 -19.82 8.33
N LEU A 26 -20.30 -18.67 8.45
CA LEU A 26 -18.89 -18.44 8.08
C LEU A 26 -17.93 -18.35 9.28
N GLY A 27 -18.39 -18.57 10.52
CA GLY A 27 -17.51 -18.65 11.70
C GLY A 27 -16.82 -17.33 12.10
N LEU A 28 -17.35 -16.17 11.71
CA LEU A 28 -16.72 -14.86 11.96
C LEU A 28 -16.62 -14.49 13.45
N SER A 29 -17.55 -14.94 14.31
CA SER A 29 -17.45 -14.73 15.77
C SER A 29 -16.22 -15.41 16.39
N ALA A 30 -15.86 -16.60 15.88
CA ALA A 30 -14.61 -17.27 16.23
C ALA A 30 -13.40 -16.54 15.63
N ALA A 31 -13.49 -16.08 14.38
CA ALA A 31 -12.46 -15.27 13.73
C ALA A 31 -12.10 -14.00 14.52
N PHE A 32 -13.10 -13.28 15.04
CA PHE A 32 -12.89 -12.06 15.84
C PHE A 32 -12.28 -12.36 17.23
N LYS A 33 -12.65 -13.49 17.85
CA LYS A 33 -12.02 -13.96 19.11
C LYS A 33 -10.57 -14.41 18.88
N VAL A 34 -10.29 -15.05 17.74
CA VAL A 34 -8.94 -15.45 17.32
C VAL A 34 -8.09 -14.22 16.99
N LEU A 35 -8.61 -13.25 16.22
CA LEU A 35 -7.93 -11.99 15.95
C LEU A 35 -7.65 -11.21 17.25
N GLY A 36 -8.61 -11.16 18.18
CA GLY A 36 -8.43 -10.51 19.48
C GLY A 36 -7.37 -11.19 20.34
N SER A 37 -7.26 -12.53 20.26
CA SER A 37 -6.22 -13.31 20.93
C SER A 37 -4.85 -13.16 20.26
N ILE A 38 -4.77 -13.15 18.91
CA ILE A 38 -3.54 -12.90 18.14
C ILE A 38 -2.98 -11.51 18.46
N LEU A 39 -3.85 -10.49 18.51
CA LEU A 39 -3.46 -9.12 18.84
C LEU A 39 -2.94 -9.01 20.28
N LYS A 40 -3.60 -9.66 21.25
CA LYS A 40 -3.13 -9.71 22.66
C LYS A 40 -1.83 -10.51 22.84
N VAL A 41 -1.62 -11.55 22.04
CA VAL A 41 -0.40 -12.37 22.06
C VAL A 41 0.77 -11.62 21.41
N SER A 42 0.51 -10.78 20.39
CA SER A 42 1.56 -9.98 19.74
C SER A 42 2.25 -8.97 20.69
N ASP A 43 1.56 -8.55 21.74
CA ASP A 43 2.10 -7.64 22.77
C ASP A 43 3.01 -8.35 23.81
N GLY A 44 3.13 -9.70 23.79
CA GLY A 44 3.81 -10.47 24.85
C GLY A 44 4.75 -11.60 24.40
N MET A 45 5.02 -11.78 23.12
CA MET A 45 5.80 -12.94 22.63
C MET A 45 7.31 -12.77 22.76
N GLY A 46 7.84 -13.18 23.91
CA GLY A 46 9.25 -13.51 24.10
C GLY A 46 9.38 -14.79 24.93
N ARG A 47 9.70 -15.91 24.26
CA ARG A 47 10.37 -17.13 24.77
C ARG A 47 9.69 -18.49 24.61
N ASP A 48 8.40 -18.60 24.27
CA ASP A 48 7.78 -19.94 24.08
C ASP A 48 6.77 -20.01 22.92
N SER A 49 7.29 -20.04 21.70
CA SER A 49 6.51 -19.90 20.47
C SER A 49 5.77 -21.17 20.05
N GLU A 50 6.29 -22.37 20.32
CA GLU A 50 5.70 -23.63 19.83
C GLU A 50 4.40 -24.03 20.56
N ALA A 51 4.36 -23.91 21.89
CA ALA A 51 3.16 -24.21 22.69
C ALA A 51 2.02 -23.21 22.42
N THR A 52 2.37 -21.96 22.12
CA THR A 52 1.43 -20.90 21.72
C THR A 52 0.90 -21.14 20.31
N LEU A 53 1.72 -21.69 19.40
CA LEU A 53 1.36 -22.06 18.02
C LEU A 53 0.28 -23.13 17.97
N SER A 54 0.44 -24.21 18.74
CA SER A 54 -0.50 -25.34 18.74
C SER A 54 -1.89 -24.88 19.17
N LYS A 55 -1.95 -24.04 20.23
CA LYS A 55 -3.21 -23.48 20.71
C LYS A 55 -3.87 -22.53 19.72
N LEU A 56 -3.11 -21.77 18.93
CA LEU A 56 -3.67 -20.87 17.90
C LEU A 56 -4.25 -21.62 16.69
N LEU A 57 -3.66 -22.76 16.34
CA LEU A 57 -4.14 -23.63 15.26
C LEU A 57 -5.44 -24.36 15.65
N ASP A 58 -5.60 -24.71 16.93
CA ASP A 58 -6.82 -25.33 17.47
C ASP A 58 -8.07 -24.42 17.34
N PHE A 59 -7.89 -23.11 17.17
CA PHE A 59 -8.99 -22.15 17.03
C PHE A 59 -9.21 -21.64 15.59
N ALA A 60 -8.42 -22.05 14.60
CA ALA A 60 -8.56 -21.60 13.22
C ALA A 60 -9.58 -22.48 12.45
N PRO A 61 -10.83 -22.01 12.24
CA PRO A 61 -11.91 -22.88 11.73
C PRO A 61 -11.82 -23.16 10.23
N THR A 62 -10.88 -22.54 9.51
CA THR A 62 -10.70 -22.67 8.05
C THR A 62 -9.22 -22.67 7.66
N SER A 63 -8.88 -23.33 6.56
CA SER A 63 -7.53 -23.37 5.97
C SER A 63 -6.95 -21.98 5.69
N ALA A 64 -7.78 -21.01 5.33
CA ALA A 64 -7.37 -19.62 5.10
C ALA A 64 -6.83 -18.92 6.36
N MET A 65 -7.38 -19.23 7.55
CA MET A 65 -6.86 -18.67 8.81
C MET A 65 -5.54 -19.31 9.23
N VAL A 66 -5.37 -20.61 8.96
CA VAL A 66 -4.11 -21.32 9.20
C VAL A 66 -2.97 -20.70 8.38
N ASP A 67 -3.21 -20.40 7.10
CA ASP A 67 -2.23 -19.75 6.23
C ASP A 67 -1.90 -18.32 6.68
N LEU A 68 -2.88 -17.60 7.23
CA LEU A 68 -2.66 -16.26 7.79
C LEU A 68 -1.77 -16.30 9.04
N VAL A 69 -2.02 -17.25 9.95
CA VAL A 69 -1.19 -17.48 11.14
C VAL A 69 0.23 -17.88 10.71
N LYS A 70 0.37 -18.82 9.77
CA LYS A 70 1.66 -19.21 9.19
C LYS A 70 2.41 -18.03 8.60
N THR A 71 1.76 -17.21 7.78
CA THR A 71 2.35 -16.01 7.17
C THR A 71 2.92 -15.09 8.23
N THR A 72 2.13 -14.78 9.26
CA THR A 72 2.54 -13.89 10.35
C THR A 72 3.74 -14.44 11.12
N LEU A 73 3.74 -15.75 11.41
CA LEU A 73 4.83 -16.41 12.14
C LEU A 73 6.12 -16.49 11.34
N LEU A 74 6.03 -16.77 10.04
CA LEU A 74 7.19 -16.83 9.17
C LEU A 74 7.82 -15.45 8.94
N LEU A 75 6.98 -14.41 8.82
CA LEU A 75 7.44 -13.03 8.81
C LEU A 75 8.26 -12.72 10.07
N ILE A 76 7.77 -13.11 11.25
CA ILE A 76 8.44 -12.92 12.54
C ILE A 76 9.75 -13.74 12.62
N TYR A 77 9.69 -15.03 12.29
CA TYR A 77 10.80 -15.97 12.45
C TYR A 77 11.92 -15.73 11.44
N GLY A 78 11.59 -15.57 10.16
CA GLY A 78 12.55 -15.31 9.09
C GLY A 78 13.26 -13.96 9.28
N SER A 79 12.54 -12.95 9.76
CA SER A 79 13.10 -11.65 10.12
C SER A 79 14.08 -11.74 11.29
N ASN A 80 13.78 -12.54 12.32
CA ASN A 80 14.63 -12.62 13.51
C ASN A 80 15.92 -13.42 13.30
N ILE A 81 15.83 -14.57 12.63
CA ILE A 81 16.98 -15.47 12.49
C ILE A 81 17.98 -14.97 11.47
N SER A 82 17.51 -14.42 10.35
CA SER A 82 18.41 -13.98 9.28
C SER A 82 18.97 -12.58 9.50
N SER A 83 18.53 -11.87 10.55
CA SER A 83 18.88 -10.47 10.81
C SER A 83 20.39 -10.24 10.95
N PRO A 84 21.16 -11.01 11.74
CA PRO A 84 22.59 -10.77 11.93
C PRO A 84 23.41 -10.93 10.63
N GLU A 85 23.19 -12.00 9.88
CA GLU A 85 23.87 -12.28 8.62
C GLU A 85 23.49 -11.25 7.56
N MET A 86 22.22 -10.90 7.47
CA MET A 86 21.73 -9.87 6.56
C MET A 86 22.37 -8.51 6.89
N ILE A 87 22.40 -8.08 8.15
CA ILE A 87 23.06 -6.83 8.56
C ILE A 87 24.54 -6.85 8.19
N LYS A 88 25.26 -7.94 8.50
CA LYS A 88 26.68 -8.10 8.17
C LYS A 88 26.93 -8.01 6.66
N ASP A 89 26.11 -8.67 5.86
CA ASP A 89 26.20 -8.66 4.39
C ASP A 89 25.92 -7.26 3.81
N ASN A 90 24.97 -6.51 4.39
CA ASN A 90 24.70 -5.12 3.98
C ASN A 90 25.86 -4.20 4.30
N LEU A 91 26.43 -4.29 5.50
CA LEU A 91 27.55 -3.45 5.92
C LEU A 91 28.81 -3.75 5.08
N LYS A 92 28.98 -4.99 4.64
CA LYS A 92 30.06 -5.38 3.72
C LYS A 92 29.86 -4.78 2.31
N ARG A 93 28.65 -4.85 1.76
CA ARG A 93 28.34 -4.36 0.40
C ARG A 93 28.21 -2.84 0.31
N ALA A 94 27.70 -2.21 1.36
CA ALA A 94 27.47 -0.77 1.44
C ALA A 94 27.93 -0.25 2.81
N PRO A 95 29.23 0.03 2.98
CA PRO A 95 29.81 0.45 4.27
C PRO A 95 29.24 1.78 4.78
N PHE A 96 28.72 2.62 3.88
CA PHE A 96 28.08 3.89 4.18
C PHE A 96 26.63 3.91 3.70
N ALA A 97 25.83 4.85 4.22
CA ALA A 97 24.51 5.18 3.71
C ALA A 97 24.48 6.65 3.29
N ASN A 98 23.57 6.98 2.37
CA ASN A 98 23.27 8.38 2.10
C ASN A 98 22.68 9.02 3.37
N PRO A 99 23.14 10.22 3.75
CA PRO A 99 22.63 10.89 4.94
C PRO A 99 21.13 11.17 4.79
N SER A 100 20.40 11.09 5.90
CA SER A 100 19.03 11.60 5.98
C SER A 100 19.08 13.13 5.80
N PRO A 101 18.31 13.72 4.87
CA PRO A 101 18.26 15.16 4.70
C PRO A 101 17.62 15.83 5.93
N GLU A 102 18.00 17.09 6.16
CA GLU A 102 17.43 17.89 7.24
C GLU A 102 15.95 18.19 6.98
N MET A 103 15.14 18.11 8.04
CA MET A 103 13.71 18.41 8.02
C MET A 103 13.35 19.17 9.29
N ASP A 104 12.50 20.20 9.19
CA ASP A 104 11.90 20.87 10.35
C ASP A 104 10.78 19.97 10.90
N ILE A 105 11.20 18.98 11.68
CA ILE A 105 10.32 17.98 12.29
C ILE A 105 10.30 18.14 13.81
N THR A 106 9.10 18.28 14.35
CA THR A 106 8.85 18.36 15.78
C THR A 106 8.00 17.17 16.23
N ASP A 107 8.37 16.52 17.34
CA ASP A 107 7.51 15.51 17.96
C ASP A 107 6.25 16.17 18.51
N SER A 108 5.10 15.49 18.37
CA SER A 108 3.82 15.99 18.89
C SER A 108 3.89 16.47 20.34
N LEU A 109 4.71 15.91 21.24
CA LEU A 109 4.79 16.36 22.63
C LEU A 109 5.33 17.79 22.79
N LEU A 110 6.16 18.23 21.84
CA LEU A 110 6.83 19.54 21.89
C LEU A 110 6.04 20.62 21.12
N TRP A 111 5.01 20.22 20.37
CA TRP A 111 4.20 21.16 19.60
C TRP A 111 3.28 21.98 20.52
N PRO A 112 3.07 23.29 20.29
CA PRO A 112 2.16 24.10 21.10
C PRO A 112 0.72 23.54 21.12
N SER A 113 -0.07 23.94 22.12
CA SER A 113 -1.48 23.52 22.25
C SER A 113 -2.38 24.11 21.15
N ARG A 114 -1.98 25.27 20.61
CA ARG A 114 -2.63 25.96 19.49
C ARG A 114 -1.60 26.60 18.58
N SER A 115 -1.84 26.55 17.29
CA SER A 115 -1.04 27.23 16.26
C SER A 115 -1.91 27.55 15.04
N THR A 116 -1.43 28.43 14.16
CA THR A 116 -2.14 28.84 12.94
C THR A 116 -1.19 28.75 11.75
N PHE A 117 -1.71 28.28 10.61
CA PHE A 117 -1.01 28.17 9.33
C PHE A 117 -1.99 28.51 8.21
N ASP A 118 -1.48 28.82 7.02
CA ASP A 118 -2.33 28.99 5.83
C ASP A 118 -2.90 27.62 5.41
N VAL A 119 -2.06 26.58 5.48
CA VAL A 119 -2.41 25.22 5.08
C VAL A 119 -2.03 24.18 6.14
N VAL A 120 -2.95 23.27 6.43
CA VAL A 120 -2.69 22.02 7.14
C VAL A 120 -2.78 20.83 6.16
N VAL A 121 -1.72 20.04 6.08
CA VAL A 121 -1.68 18.76 5.35
C VAL A 121 -1.75 17.59 6.33
N ILE A 122 -2.73 16.71 6.17
CA ILE A 122 -2.97 15.56 7.06
C ILE A 122 -2.48 14.28 6.41
N GLY A 123 -1.30 13.82 6.81
CA GLY A 123 -0.61 12.65 6.27
C GLY A 123 0.60 13.05 5.42
N SER A 124 1.75 12.44 5.69
CA SER A 124 3.03 12.78 5.06
C SER A 124 3.43 11.84 3.90
N GLY A 125 2.48 11.03 3.41
CA GLY A 125 2.69 10.08 2.32
C GLY A 125 2.88 10.74 0.96
N ALA A 126 2.85 9.94 -0.12
CA ALA A 126 3.11 10.40 -1.49
C ALA A 126 2.33 11.65 -1.90
N GLY A 127 1.00 11.66 -1.69
CA GLY A 127 0.17 12.81 -2.03
C GLY A 127 0.38 14.01 -1.11
N GLY A 128 0.42 13.80 0.21
CA GLY A 128 0.61 14.87 1.19
C GLY A 128 1.97 15.56 1.09
N ALA A 129 3.04 14.80 0.85
CA ALA A 129 4.39 15.35 0.66
C ALA A 129 4.47 16.25 -0.58
N MET A 130 3.87 15.82 -1.70
CA MET A 130 3.81 16.64 -2.91
C MET A 130 2.98 17.91 -2.72
N ALA A 131 1.83 17.80 -2.06
CA ALA A 131 1.00 18.96 -1.77
C ALA A 131 1.73 19.96 -0.89
N ALA A 132 2.33 19.49 0.21
CA ALA A 132 3.11 20.33 1.10
C ALA A 132 4.27 21.03 0.37
N MET A 133 5.01 20.30 -0.48
CA MET A 133 6.12 20.85 -1.25
C MET A 133 5.64 21.97 -2.20
N LYS A 134 4.58 21.73 -2.99
CA LYS A 134 4.04 22.71 -3.94
C LYS A 134 3.51 23.96 -3.24
N LEU A 135 2.75 23.78 -2.16
CA LEU A 135 2.15 24.87 -1.41
C LEU A 135 3.21 25.70 -0.66
N ALA A 136 4.19 25.05 -0.02
CA ALA A 136 5.28 25.76 0.64
C ALA A 136 6.19 26.51 -0.34
N LYS A 137 6.48 25.94 -1.52
CA LYS A 137 7.24 26.62 -2.59
C LYS A 137 6.57 27.90 -3.07
N SER A 138 5.25 28.02 -2.94
CA SER A 138 4.51 29.25 -3.29
C SER A 138 4.57 30.34 -2.23
N GLY A 139 5.18 30.08 -1.06
CA GLY A 139 5.31 31.00 0.06
C GLY A 139 4.23 30.88 1.14
N LEU A 140 3.31 29.91 1.03
CA LEU A 140 2.32 29.64 2.08
C LEU A 140 2.98 29.00 3.31
N SER A 141 2.50 29.35 4.50
CA SER A 141 2.87 28.66 5.73
C SER A 141 2.15 27.31 5.81
N VAL A 142 2.92 26.22 5.77
CA VAL A 142 2.40 24.85 5.70
C VAL A 142 2.83 24.05 6.93
N VAL A 143 1.89 23.31 7.52
CA VAL A 143 2.20 22.27 8.51
C VAL A 143 1.66 20.91 8.08
N ILE A 144 2.50 19.88 8.19
CA ILE A 144 2.19 18.49 7.90
C ILE A 144 2.02 17.72 9.20
N LEU A 145 0.93 16.96 9.35
CA LEU A 145 0.71 16.08 10.50
C LEU A 145 0.88 14.62 10.08
N GLU A 146 1.66 13.85 10.84
CA GLU A 146 1.87 12.43 10.63
C GLU A 146 1.60 11.63 11.91
N GLU A 147 0.81 10.55 11.82
CA GLU A 147 0.52 9.68 12.98
C GLU A 147 1.76 8.89 13.39
N GLY A 148 2.61 8.48 12.45
CA GLY A 148 3.87 7.81 12.73
C GLY A 148 5.03 8.76 13.11
N ARG A 149 6.16 8.17 13.49
CA ARG A 149 7.41 8.89 13.76
C ARG A 149 8.26 9.05 12.48
N ALA A 150 9.28 9.90 12.54
CA ALA A 150 10.39 9.79 11.60
C ALA A 150 11.33 8.63 11.99
N HIS A 151 11.93 8.02 10.98
CA HIS A 151 12.90 6.95 11.11
C HIS A 151 14.24 7.42 10.57
N ASP A 152 15.31 7.07 11.27
CA ASP A 152 16.67 7.33 10.81
C ASP A 152 17.27 6.13 10.06
N VAL A 153 18.16 6.41 9.12
CA VAL A 153 18.84 5.37 8.33
C VAL A 153 19.70 4.45 9.18
N SER A 154 20.25 4.92 10.30
CA SER A 154 20.99 4.07 11.25
C SER A 154 20.12 2.92 11.77
N GLU A 155 18.84 3.19 12.02
CA GLU A 155 17.87 2.19 12.46
C GLU A 155 17.61 1.14 11.37
N PHE A 156 17.62 1.55 10.10
CA PHE A 156 17.51 0.63 8.98
C PHE A 156 18.77 -0.20 8.76
N ARG A 157 19.94 0.33 9.12
CA ARG A 157 21.24 -0.35 8.94
C ARG A 157 21.51 -1.42 9.97
N THR A 158 21.20 -1.14 11.23
CA THR A 158 21.61 -1.99 12.37
C THR A 158 20.43 -2.58 13.13
N GLY A 159 19.21 -2.07 12.91
CA GLY A 159 18.00 -2.57 13.55
C GLY A 159 17.60 -3.96 13.06
N LYS A 160 17.04 -4.76 13.97
CA LYS A 160 16.50 -6.08 13.65
C LYS A 160 15.36 -5.93 12.63
N ALA A 161 15.26 -6.87 11.69
CA ALA A 161 14.22 -6.81 10.65
C ALA A 161 12.80 -6.78 11.22
N LEU A 162 12.54 -7.51 12.32
CA LEU A 162 11.22 -7.52 12.94
C LEU A 162 10.84 -6.18 13.56
N ASP A 163 11.75 -5.56 14.32
CA ASP A 163 11.53 -4.24 14.94
C ASP A 163 11.26 -3.17 13.87
N ARG A 164 12.01 -3.23 12.77
CA ARG A 164 11.79 -2.37 11.59
C ARG A 164 10.40 -2.59 11.00
N PHE A 165 10.03 -3.84 10.75
CA PHE A 165 8.71 -4.19 10.24
C PHE A 165 7.57 -3.69 11.16
N GLN A 166 7.60 -4.03 12.44
CA GLN A 166 6.55 -3.63 13.39
C GLN A 166 6.42 -2.11 13.52
N SER A 167 7.55 -1.38 13.46
CA SER A 167 7.54 0.07 13.57
C SER A 167 7.01 0.76 12.31
N LEU A 168 7.38 0.27 11.13
CA LEU A 168 7.08 0.87 9.82
C LEU A 168 5.66 0.59 9.32
N TYR A 169 5.04 -0.51 9.73
CA TYR A 169 3.72 -0.90 9.24
C TYR A 169 2.59 -0.56 10.22
N ARG A 170 1.48 -0.05 9.70
CA ARG A 170 0.24 0.16 10.46
C ARG A 170 -0.22 -1.18 11.04
N SER A 171 -0.63 -1.16 12.30
CA SER A 171 -1.02 -2.36 13.06
C SER A 171 0.06 -3.45 13.03
N SER A 172 1.34 -3.08 12.96
CA SER A 172 2.46 -4.01 12.85
C SER A 172 2.35 -4.99 11.67
N GLY A 173 1.72 -4.55 10.57
CA GLY A 173 1.48 -5.36 9.37
C GLY A 173 0.16 -6.12 9.36
N ALA A 174 -0.62 -6.10 10.45
CA ALA A 174 -1.90 -6.80 10.58
C ALA A 174 -3.09 -5.97 10.03
N THR A 175 -2.98 -5.50 8.78
CA THR A 175 -4.09 -4.83 8.08
C THR A 175 -4.60 -5.73 6.97
N PHE A 176 -5.92 -5.98 6.97
CA PHE A 176 -6.55 -6.97 6.08
C PHE A 176 -7.78 -6.40 5.39
N ALA A 177 -7.98 -6.78 4.12
CA ALA A 177 -9.27 -6.73 3.47
C ALA A 177 -9.99 -8.07 3.64
N LEU A 178 -11.21 -8.02 4.15
CA LEU A 178 -12.07 -9.19 4.36
C LEU A 178 -12.96 -9.44 3.15
N GLY A 179 -13.20 -10.71 2.84
CA GLY A 179 -14.06 -11.14 1.72
C GLY A 179 -13.71 -12.54 1.26
N LYS A 180 -14.18 -12.91 0.06
CA LYS A 180 -13.80 -14.18 -0.57
C LYS A 180 -12.32 -14.13 -0.96
N ALA A 181 -11.51 -14.86 -0.19
CA ALA A 181 -10.06 -14.74 -0.04
C ALA A 181 -9.63 -13.45 0.70
N PRO A 182 -9.25 -13.53 2.00
CA PRO A 182 -8.74 -12.37 2.72
C PRO A 182 -7.38 -11.95 2.16
N VAL A 183 -7.15 -10.64 2.08
CA VAL A 183 -5.93 -10.05 1.49
C VAL A 183 -5.20 -9.22 2.53
N VAL A 184 -3.89 -9.45 2.68
CA VAL A 184 -3.02 -8.59 3.51
C VAL A 184 -2.74 -7.31 2.75
N LEU A 185 -2.92 -6.16 3.41
CA LEU A 185 -2.67 -4.83 2.85
C LEU A 185 -1.56 -4.14 3.64
N PRO A 186 -0.31 -4.17 3.17
CA PRO A 186 0.79 -3.50 3.85
C PRO A 186 0.67 -1.98 3.72
N ILE A 187 0.46 -1.27 4.83
CA ILE A 187 0.31 0.20 4.87
C ILE A 187 1.40 0.78 5.76
N GLY A 188 2.17 1.73 5.25
CA GLY A 188 3.22 2.39 6.02
C GLY A 188 2.66 3.37 7.06
N ARG A 189 3.32 3.48 8.21
CA ARG A 189 3.03 4.44 9.28
C ARG A 189 4.33 5.07 9.78
N GLY A 190 4.63 6.24 9.26
CA GLY A 190 5.86 7.00 9.54
C GLY A 190 5.93 8.22 8.65
N VAL A 191 6.87 9.12 8.91
CA VAL A 191 7.11 10.30 8.07
C VAL A 191 7.55 9.86 6.67
N GLY A 192 6.68 10.06 5.67
CA GLY A 192 6.79 9.51 4.32
C GLY A 192 5.74 8.43 3.97
N GLY A 193 4.95 7.97 4.93
CA GLY A 193 3.87 6.99 4.74
C GLY A 193 4.31 5.68 4.06
N THR A 194 3.47 5.12 3.20
CA THR A 194 3.77 3.86 2.48
C THR A 194 4.99 3.95 1.55
N THR A 195 5.48 5.15 1.22
CA THR A 195 6.72 5.30 0.43
C THR A 195 7.97 4.84 1.19
N LEU A 196 7.88 4.68 2.52
CA LEU A 196 8.94 4.08 3.35
C LEU A 196 9.11 2.58 3.06
N VAL A 197 8.01 1.89 2.75
CA VAL A 197 7.96 0.40 2.70
C VAL A 197 7.65 -0.17 1.31
N ASN A 198 7.39 0.65 0.31
CA ASN A 198 7.24 0.14 -1.07
C ASN A 198 8.59 -0.29 -1.68
N SER A 199 8.53 -0.94 -2.83
CA SER A 199 9.67 -1.46 -3.60
C SER A 199 10.45 -0.39 -4.37
N GLY A 200 9.84 0.77 -4.59
CA GLY A 200 10.40 1.86 -5.38
C GLY A 200 10.14 1.78 -6.89
N THR A 201 9.32 0.85 -7.35
CA THR A 201 8.91 0.77 -8.77
C THR A 201 8.13 2.01 -9.19
N CYS A 202 8.44 2.52 -10.39
CA CYS A 202 7.92 3.77 -10.92
C CYS A 202 7.48 3.58 -12.38
N PHE A 203 6.17 3.49 -12.58
CA PHE A 203 5.55 3.53 -13.90
C PHE A 203 4.83 4.85 -14.11
N ARG A 204 4.84 5.32 -15.36
CA ARG A 204 3.93 6.39 -15.78
C ARG A 204 2.53 5.85 -15.88
N THR A 205 1.53 6.69 -15.60
CA THR A 205 0.13 6.33 -15.76
C THR A 205 -0.16 5.98 -17.22
N PRO A 206 -0.73 4.81 -17.54
CA PRO A 206 -1.00 4.43 -18.92
C PRO A 206 -1.93 5.39 -19.64
N ASN A 207 -1.70 5.58 -20.93
CA ASN A 207 -2.49 6.49 -21.77
C ASN A 207 -3.98 6.14 -21.82
N GLY A 208 -4.34 4.85 -21.79
CA GLY A 208 -5.74 4.41 -21.75
C GLY A 208 -6.45 4.83 -20.47
N VAL A 209 -5.75 4.81 -19.33
CA VAL A 209 -6.27 5.28 -18.03
C VAL A 209 -6.49 6.79 -18.06
N LEU A 210 -5.51 7.55 -18.56
CA LEU A 210 -5.61 9.00 -18.68
C LEU A 210 -6.76 9.41 -19.60
N ASP A 211 -6.92 8.74 -20.75
CA ASP A 211 -8.03 8.98 -21.66
C ASP A 211 -9.39 8.73 -21.02
N ASN A 212 -9.52 7.65 -20.24
CA ASN A 212 -10.74 7.37 -19.50
C ASN A 212 -11.02 8.45 -18.45
N TRP A 213 -10.02 8.86 -17.69
CA TRP A 213 -10.16 9.90 -16.67
C TRP A 213 -10.52 11.26 -17.27
N HIS A 214 -9.89 11.62 -18.39
CA HIS A 214 -10.18 12.87 -19.07
C HIS A 214 -11.59 12.84 -19.70
N LYS A 215 -11.88 11.85 -20.54
CA LYS A 215 -13.09 11.83 -21.39
C LYS A 215 -14.35 11.35 -20.66
N GLN A 216 -14.24 10.39 -19.75
CA GLN A 216 -15.39 9.74 -19.10
C GLN A 216 -15.63 10.24 -17.68
N VAL A 217 -14.56 10.55 -16.94
CA VAL A 217 -14.66 11.06 -15.56
C VAL A 217 -14.72 12.60 -15.52
N GLY A 218 -14.22 13.28 -16.56
CA GLY A 218 -14.22 14.74 -16.68
C GLY A 218 -13.08 15.40 -15.90
N LEU A 219 -11.90 14.78 -15.88
CA LEU A 219 -10.70 15.35 -15.25
C LEU A 219 -9.85 16.08 -16.30
N GLU A 220 -9.94 17.41 -16.33
CA GLU A 220 -9.21 18.23 -17.32
C GLU A 220 -7.69 18.06 -17.20
N PHE A 221 -7.15 17.98 -15.99
CA PHE A 221 -5.72 17.78 -15.78
C PHE A 221 -5.21 16.43 -16.29
N ALA A 222 -6.10 15.46 -16.55
CA ALA A 222 -5.76 14.13 -17.05
C ALA A 222 -5.58 14.09 -18.57
N ASP A 223 -5.73 15.21 -19.29
CA ASP A 223 -5.23 15.31 -20.66
C ASP A 223 -3.77 14.85 -20.72
N ARG A 224 -3.42 14.04 -21.73
CA ARG A 224 -2.10 13.39 -21.81
C ARG A 224 -0.94 14.40 -21.80
N THR A 225 -1.12 15.55 -22.47
CA THR A 225 -0.08 16.58 -22.61
C THR A 225 0.04 17.42 -21.36
N VAL A 226 -1.07 17.67 -20.68
CA VAL A 226 -1.08 18.35 -19.38
C VAL A 226 -0.47 17.44 -18.31
N PHE A 227 -0.95 16.20 -18.23
CA PHE A 227 -0.55 15.25 -17.21
C PHE A 227 0.92 14.83 -17.32
N SER A 228 1.47 14.76 -18.53
CA SER A 228 2.88 14.43 -18.74
C SER A 228 3.82 15.39 -18.02
N LYS A 229 3.47 16.68 -17.91
CA LYS A 229 4.28 17.67 -17.18
C LYS A 229 4.37 17.37 -15.69
N TYR A 230 3.26 16.93 -15.09
CA TYR A 230 3.26 16.49 -13.69
C TYR A 230 4.03 15.18 -13.52
N LEU A 231 3.94 14.26 -14.49
CA LEU A 231 4.74 13.03 -14.48
C LEU A 231 6.24 13.33 -14.58
N ASP A 232 6.66 14.25 -15.46
CA ASP A 232 8.05 14.67 -15.60
C ASP A 232 8.58 15.29 -14.29
N GLU A 233 7.83 16.22 -13.69
CA GLU A 233 8.17 16.81 -12.38
C GLU A 233 8.36 15.73 -11.30
N VAL A 234 7.45 14.76 -11.23
CA VAL A 234 7.49 13.68 -10.24
C VAL A 234 8.67 12.75 -10.47
N GLU A 235 8.96 12.38 -11.72
CA GLU A 235 10.09 11.53 -12.04
C GLU A 235 11.42 12.19 -11.70
N ASP A 236 11.55 13.50 -11.91
CA ASP A 236 12.73 14.28 -11.54
C ASP A 236 12.93 14.32 -10.02
N ILE A 237 11.86 14.62 -9.26
CA ILE A 237 11.89 14.63 -7.79
C ILE A 237 12.28 13.26 -7.22
N LEU A 238 11.70 12.20 -7.78
CA LEU A 238 11.98 10.82 -7.38
C LEU A 238 13.31 10.28 -7.93
N ARG A 239 13.94 10.97 -8.89
CA ARG A 239 15.13 10.53 -9.61
C ARG A 239 14.93 9.15 -10.24
N VAL A 240 13.85 8.99 -10.99
CA VAL A 240 13.46 7.70 -11.58
C VAL A 240 14.46 7.29 -12.66
N ALA A 241 15.05 6.10 -12.50
CA ALA A 241 15.99 5.51 -13.46
C ALA A 241 15.77 4.00 -13.59
N PRO A 242 16.17 3.36 -14.71
CA PRO A 242 16.18 1.91 -14.82
C PRO A 242 16.97 1.25 -13.69
N ALA A 243 16.50 0.07 -13.25
CA ALA A 243 17.17 -0.71 -12.22
C ALA A 243 18.59 -1.09 -12.70
N PRO A 244 19.62 -0.87 -11.86
CA PRO A 244 21.00 -1.16 -12.23
C PRO A 244 21.22 -2.67 -12.41
N LEU A 245 21.84 -3.05 -13.53
CA LEU A 245 22.03 -4.45 -13.93
C LEU A 245 23.04 -5.20 -13.04
N ASP A 246 24.07 -4.51 -12.56
CA ASP A 246 25.16 -5.06 -11.76
C ASP A 246 24.71 -5.55 -10.36
N VAL A 247 23.64 -4.99 -9.83
CA VAL A 247 23.05 -5.39 -8.53
C VAL A 247 21.65 -6.00 -8.65
N MET A 248 21.22 -6.35 -9.87
CA MET A 248 19.89 -6.89 -10.15
C MET A 248 19.56 -8.16 -9.35
N GLY A 249 20.55 -9.06 -9.22
CA GLY A 249 20.40 -10.37 -8.59
C GLY A 249 19.89 -11.45 -9.55
N ASN A 250 20.15 -12.72 -9.21
CA ASN A 250 19.85 -13.85 -10.10
C ASN A 250 18.36 -14.00 -10.39
N ASN A 251 17.48 -13.61 -9.45
CA ASN A 251 16.04 -13.63 -9.68
C ASN A 251 15.63 -12.80 -10.91
N GLY A 252 16.16 -11.58 -11.04
CA GLY A 252 15.90 -10.73 -12.21
C GLY A 252 16.53 -11.28 -13.49
N LEU A 253 17.77 -11.78 -13.41
CA LEU A 253 18.47 -12.36 -14.57
C LEU A 253 17.75 -13.60 -15.13
N LEU A 254 17.22 -14.46 -14.26
CA LEU A 254 16.41 -15.62 -14.66
C LEU A 254 15.09 -15.18 -15.30
N ALA A 255 14.44 -14.14 -14.77
CA ALA A 255 13.23 -13.58 -15.38
C ALA A 255 13.49 -13.05 -16.80
N ILE A 256 14.58 -12.29 -17.02
CA ILE A 256 15.01 -11.83 -18.34
C ILE A 256 15.26 -13.03 -19.26
N LYS A 257 16.03 -14.01 -18.81
CA LYS A 257 16.35 -15.21 -19.59
C LYS A 257 15.08 -15.93 -20.05
N GLY A 258 14.14 -16.17 -19.13
CA GLY A 258 12.89 -16.87 -19.42
C GLY A 258 11.98 -16.09 -20.37
N ALA A 259 11.81 -14.79 -20.13
CA ALA A 259 10.94 -13.94 -20.93
C ALA A 259 11.50 -13.72 -22.35
N THR A 260 12.79 -13.43 -22.49
CA THR A 260 13.45 -13.29 -23.80
C THR A 260 13.38 -14.59 -24.61
N SER A 261 13.52 -15.75 -23.96
CA SER A 261 13.38 -17.05 -24.63
C SER A 261 11.98 -17.34 -25.16
N LEU A 262 10.97 -16.63 -24.66
CA LEU A 262 9.58 -16.67 -25.13
C LEU A 262 9.25 -15.54 -26.11
N GLY A 263 10.19 -14.62 -26.35
CA GLY A 263 9.97 -13.44 -27.21
C GLY A 263 9.16 -12.32 -26.55
N TYR A 264 9.02 -12.32 -25.23
CA TYR A 264 8.25 -11.29 -24.51
C TYR A 264 9.05 -10.00 -24.30
N GLN A 265 8.37 -8.86 -24.33
CA GLN A 265 8.92 -7.59 -23.90
C GLN A 265 9.30 -7.62 -22.41
N VAL A 266 10.60 -7.52 -22.13
CA VAL A 266 11.16 -7.56 -20.77
C VAL A 266 12.29 -6.53 -20.61
N ALA A 267 12.30 -5.81 -19.48
CA ALA A 267 13.31 -4.78 -19.20
C ALA A 267 13.57 -4.60 -17.69
N PRO A 268 14.72 -4.04 -17.29
CA PRO A 268 14.91 -3.57 -15.92
C PRO A 268 13.83 -2.55 -15.54
N LEU A 269 13.20 -2.72 -14.37
CA LEU A 269 12.15 -1.80 -13.92
C LEU A 269 12.71 -0.40 -13.71
N ARG A 270 11.94 0.63 -14.07
CA ARG A 270 12.22 1.99 -13.65
C ARG A 270 11.89 2.15 -12.18
N ARG A 271 12.83 2.71 -11.40
CA ARG A 271 12.74 2.82 -9.94
C ARG A 271 13.23 4.17 -9.44
N ASN A 272 12.69 4.63 -8.32
CA ASN A 272 13.21 5.77 -7.55
C ASN A 272 14.41 5.35 -6.68
N ALA A 273 15.31 4.53 -7.21
CA ALA A 273 16.46 4.00 -6.48
C ALA A 273 17.72 3.89 -7.34
N PRO A 274 18.16 4.97 -8.01
CA PRO A 274 19.30 4.92 -8.94
C PRO A 274 20.60 4.46 -8.27
N GLY A 275 20.80 4.75 -6.98
CA GLY A 275 21.96 4.32 -6.19
C GLY A 275 21.75 3.01 -5.43
N CYS A 276 20.87 2.12 -5.89
CA CYS A 276 20.61 0.86 -5.19
C CYS A 276 21.85 -0.04 -5.16
N MET A 277 22.11 -0.68 -4.03
CA MET A 277 23.23 -1.62 -3.83
C MET A 277 22.75 -3.07 -3.62
N GLY A 278 21.52 -3.39 -4.04
CA GLY A 278 20.99 -4.75 -4.01
C GLY A 278 20.76 -5.35 -2.62
N SER A 279 20.25 -4.55 -1.66
CA SER A 279 20.02 -5.01 -0.27
C SER A 279 18.71 -5.79 -0.06
N CYS A 280 17.83 -5.85 -1.07
CA CYS A 280 16.51 -6.51 -1.04
C CYS A 280 15.60 -6.13 0.15
N GLN A 281 15.83 -4.98 0.81
CA GLN A 281 15.14 -4.61 2.05
C GLN A 281 14.17 -3.44 1.94
N CYS A 282 13.70 -3.14 0.73
CA CYS A 282 12.83 -1.98 0.48
C CYS A 282 11.55 -2.01 1.35
N ALA A 283 11.05 -3.21 1.66
CA ALA A 283 9.89 -3.44 2.52
C ALA A 283 10.11 -3.15 4.02
N ILE A 284 11.36 -3.09 4.50
CA ILE A 284 11.68 -2.88 5.93
C ILE A 284 12.64 -1.72 6.17
N GLY A 285 12.58 -0.73 5.28
CA GLY A 285 13.45 0.44 5.31
C GLY A 285 14.78 0.19 4.61
N CYS A 286 15.16 1.11 3.71
CA CYS A 286 16.37 0.96 2.92
C CYS A 286 17.61 1.28 3.78
N PRO A 287 18.53 0.31 4.02
CA PRO A 287 19.72 0.56 4.83
C PRO A 287 20.74 1.49 4.17
N GLN A 288 20.54 1.87 2.91
CA GLN A 288 21.42 2.78 2.18
C GLN A 288 20.83 4.18 1.98
N ASN A 289 19.55 4.42 2.30
CA ASN A 289 18.81 5.58 1.78
C ASN A 289 18.93 5.71 0.25
N ALA A 290 19.01 4.58 -0.46
CA ALA A 290 19.06 4.57 -1.91
C ALA A 290 17.66 4.65 -2.54
N LYS A 291 16.64 4.07 -1.88
CA LYS A 291 15.25 4.19 -2.28
C LYS A 291 14.73 5.57 -1.88
N ASN A 292 14.67 6.46 -2.86
CA ASN A 292 14.33 7.87 -2.76
C ASN A 292 12.81 8.07 -2.52
N GLY A 293 12.30 7.54 -1.40
CA GLY A 293 10.93 7.80 -0.94
C GLY A 293 10.75 9.27 -0.53
N VAL A 294 9.52 9.73 -0.32
CA VAL A 294 9.24 11.18 -0.19
C VAL A 294 9.88 11.85 1.04
N HIS A 295 10.25 11.07 2.05
CA HIS A 295 11.06 11.49 3.19
C HIS A 295 12.50 11.90 2.84
N LEU A 296 12.99 11.55 1.64
CA LEU A 296 14.32 11.92 1.13
C LEU A 296 14.27 12.98 0.02
N ASN A 297 13.08 13.41 -0.42
CA ASN A 297 12.91 14.41 -1.47
C ASN A 297 11.84 15.47 -1.14
N ALA A 298 10.55 15.20 -1.41
CA ALA A 298 9.48 16.19 -1.36
C ALA A 298 9.27 16.77 0.04
N LEU A 299 9.39 15.97 1.12
CA LEU A 299 9.28 16.47 2.48
C LEU A 299 10.46 17.40 2.86
N PRO A 300 11.74 17.01 2.65
CA PRO A 300 12.86 17.93 2.80
C PRO A 300 12.75 19.20 1.95
N LEU A 301 12.31 19.09 0.69
CA LEU A 301 12.08 20.24 -0.18
C LEU A 301 11.00 21.17 0.39
N ALA A 302 9.90 20.62 0.91
CA ALA A 302 8.87 21.39 1.59
C ALA A 302 9.44 22.12 2.83
N CYS A 303 10.23 21.43 3.66
CA CYS A 303 10.87 22.02 4.83
C CYS A 303 11.89 23.12 4.47
N SER A 304 12.64 22.95 3.38
CA SER A 304 13.55 23.98 2.87
C SER A 304 12.82 25.26 2.43
N CYS A 305 11.52 25.14 2.11
CA CYS A 305 10.62 26.26 1.82
C CYS A 305 9.82 26.73 3.05
N GLY A 306 10.18 26.29 4.26
CA GLY A 306 9.56 26.73 5.51
C GLY A 306 8.39 25.87 6.03
N ALA A 307 8.06 24.75 5.37
CA ALA A 307 7.05 23.83 5.88
C ALA A 307 7.52 23.11 7.15
N LYS A 308 6.61 22.86 8.08
CA LYS A 308 6.89 22.15 9.34
C LYS A 308 6.21 20.80 9.40
N ILE A 309 6.84 19.80 9.99
CA ILE A 309 6.28 18.47 10.18
C ILE A 309 6.06 18.22 11.67
N VAL A 310 4.85 17.80 12.06
CA VAL A 310 4.56 17.29 13.40
C VAL A 310 4.36 15.78 13.32
N SER A 311 5.31 15.03 13.89
CA SER A 311 5.25 13.56 13.94
C SER A 311 4.58 13.06 15.21
N ASN A 312 4.20 11.78 15.25
CA ASN A 312 3.45 11.17 16.35
C ASN A 312 2.13 11.89 16.67
N ALA A 313 1.51 12.53 15.66
CA ALA A 313 0.32 13.34 15.77
C ALA A 313 -0.85 12.71 14.98
N LYS A 314 -1.83 12.17 15.69
CA LYS A 314 -3.03 11.59 15.06
C LYS A 314 -4.14 12.63 14.96
N VAL A 315 -4.49 13.07 13.76
CA VAL A 315 -5.65 13.95 13.57
C VAL A 315 -6.95 13.22 13.91
N LEU A 316 -7.68 13.76 14.89
CA LEU A 316 -8.93 13.19 15.39
C LEU A 316 -10.13 13.66 14.58
N ASN A 317 -10.21 14.95 14.26
CA ASN A 317 -11.27 15.50 13.41
C ASN A 317 -10.82 16.81 12.76
N ILE A 318 -11.54 17.16 11.70
CA ILE A 318 -11.48 18.46 11.05
C ILE A 318 -12.50 19.36 11.74
N LEU A 319 -12.07 20.56 12.11
CA LEU A 319 -12.91 21.61 12.68
C LEU A 319 -13.60 22.35 11.54
N HIS A 320 -14.92 22.50 11.64
CA HIS A 320 -15.73 23.18 10.65
C HIS A 320 -16.92 23.89 11.31
N ASN A 321 -17.45 24.92 10.66
CA ASN A 321 -18.64 25.59 11.16
C ASN A 321 -19.87 24.67 11.09
N THR A 322 -20.88 24.95 11.92
CA THR A 322 -22.20 24.35 11.79
C THR A 322 -22.99 25.17 10.80
N ALA A 323 -23.61 24.53 9.80
CA ALA A 323 -24.54 25.21 8.91
C ALA A 323 -25.79 25.64 9.72
N LEU A 324 -25.82 26.90 10.16
CA LEU A 324 -26.91 27.44 11.00
C LEU A 324 -28.25 27.56 10.25
N VAL A 325 -28.20 27.53 8.91
CA VAL A 325 -29.37 27.60 8.02
C VAL A 325 -29.24 26.52 6.95
N LYS A 326 -30.36 25.93 6.53
CA LYS A 326 -30.40 24.96 5.42
C LYS A 326 -29.87 25.63 4.15
N GLY A 327 -28.73 25.15 3.65
CA GLY A 327 -28.03 25.71 2.49
C GLY A 327 -26.81 26.59 2.83
N ALA A 328 -26.51 26.85 4.11
CA ALA A 328 -25.28 27.55 4.49
C ALA A 328 -24.04 26.70 4.15
N GLU A 329 -23.01 27.34 3.60
CA GLU A 329 -21.75 26.69 3.22
C GLU A 329 -21.01 26.18 4.47
N VAL A 330 -20.67 24.90 4.48
CA VAL A 330 -19.79 24.33 5.49
C VAL A 330 -18.36 24.74 5.16
N ARG A 331 -17.66 25.39 6.07
CA ARG A 331 -16.26 25.79 5.93
C ARG A 331 -15.42 25.10 6.99
N ALA A 332 -14.37 24.41 6.54
CA ALA A 332 -13.34 23.90 7.43
C ALA A 332 -12.40 25.05 7.83
N TYR A 333 -11.95 25.06 9.09
CA TYR A 333 -11.10 26.13 9.62
C TYR A 333 -9.93 25.63 10.49
N GLY A 334 -9.75 24.31 10.57
CA GLY A 334 -8.63 23.72 11.30
C GLY A 334 -8.79 22.24 11.59
N ILE A 335 -7.92 21.72 12.44
CA ILE A 335 -7.95 20.33 12.91
C ILE A 335 -7.78 20.25 14.42
N ARG A 336 -8.24 19.14 14.98
CA ARG A 336 -7.86 18.69 16.32
C ARG A 336 -7.04 17.41 16.21
N ALA A 337 -5.85 17.39 16.79
CA ALA A 337 -4.95 16.24 16.80
C ALA A 337 -4.67 15.75 18.22
N LYS A 338 -4.32 14.46 18.31
CA LYS A 338 -3.92 13.78 19.53
C LYS A 338 -2.42 13.52 19.50
N ARG A 339 -1.73 13.87 20.57
CA ARG A 339 -0.32 13.55 20.81
C ARG A 339 -0.14 12.09 21.23
N LYS A 340 1.10 11.62 21.27
CA LYS A 340 1.41 10.25 21.73
C LYS A 340 1.07 9.98 23.20
N ASP A 341 1.04 11.00 24.07
CA ASP A 341 0.62 10.87 25.47
C ASP A 341 -0.92 10.90 25.66
N GLY A 342 -1.68 11.09 24.58
CA GLY A 342 -3.14 11.17 24.59
C GLY A 342 -3.72 12.58 24.76
N SER A 343 -2.91 13.58 25.09
CA SER A 343 -3.34 14.98 25.11
C SER A 343 -3.65 15.49 23.70
N CYS A 344 -4.39 16.61 23.60
CA CYS A 344 -4.83 17.16 22.31
C CYS A 344 -4.26 18.55 22.07
N PHE A 345 -4.17 18.91 20.79
CA PHE A 345 -3.86 20.26 20.32
C PHE A 345 -4.68 20.59 19.07
N GLU A 346 -4.77 21.87 18.75
CA GLU A 346 -5.53 22.39 17.61
C GLU A 346 -4.61 23.16 16.67
N ILE A 347 -4.85 23.04 15.37
CA ILE A 347 -4.22 23.91 14.37
C ILE A 347 -5.33 24.56 13.54
N LEU A 348 -5.33 25.89 13.48
CA LEU A 348 -6.23 26.65 12.63
C LEU A 348 -5.60 26.84 11.25
N ALA A 349 -6.38 26.64 10.21
CA ALA A 349 -5.97 26.88 8.82
C ALA A 349 -7.19 27.06 7.93
N ASP A 350 -7.06 27.94 6.93
CA ASP A 350 -8.11 28.19 5.94
C ASP A 350 -8.21 27.09 4.89
N GLN A 351 -7.09 26.40 4.65
CA GLN A 351 -6.98 25.32 3.68
C GLN A 351 -6.51 24.04 4.37
N ILE A 352 -7.23 22.94 4.14
CA ILE A 352 -6.93 21.63 4.71
C ILE A 352 -6.81 20.61 3.58
N VAL A 353 -5.66 19.94 3.50
CA VAL A 353 -5.40 18.87 2.54
C VAL A 353 -5.40 17.53 3.28
N VAL A 354 -6.38 16.67 2.98
CA VAL A 354 -6.47 15.32 3.53
C VAL A 354 -5.70 14.36 2.65
N ALA A 355 -4.66 13.74 3.21
CA ALA A 355 -3.77 12.80 2.53
C ALA A 355 -3.47 11.55 3.38
N CYS A 356 -4.49 11.01 4.06
CA CYS A 356 -4.36 9.88 4.99
C CYS A 356 -4.28 8.50 4.29
N GLY A 357 -4.44 8.45 2.97
CA GLY A 357 -4.47 7.24 2.16
C GLY A 357 -5.87 6.64 2.04
N ALA A 358 -6.05 5.74 1.07
CA ALA A 358 -7.35 5.19 0.69
C ALA A 358 -8.11 4.50 1.84
N THR A 359 -7.42 3.96 2.84
CA THR A 359 -8.10 3.27 3.95
C THR A 359 -8.49 4.21 5.09
N GLU A 360 -7.76 5.31 5.32
CA GLU A 360 -7.94 6.14 6.51
C GLU A 360 -8.68 7.46 6.24
N THR A 361 -8.58 7.98 5.01
CA THR A 361 -9.25 9.23 4.59
C THR A 361 -10.78 9.18 4.80
N PRO A 362 -11.51 8.12 4.36
CA PRO A 362 -12.96 8.04 4.61
C PRO A 362 -13.32 8.06 6.09
N GLY A 363 -12.52 7.37 6.92
CA GLY A 363 -12.72 7.34 8.36
C GLY A 363 -12.56 8.71 9.02
N LEU A 364 -11.62 9.54 8.53
CA LEU A 364 -11.43 10.92 9.00
C LEU A 364 -12.61 11.81 8.68
N LEU A 365 -13.10 11.73 7.44
CA LEU A 365 -14.24 12.52 7.03
C LEU A 365 -15.52 12.11 7.77
N ARG A 366 -15.72 10.81 8.04
CA ARG A 366 -16.86 10.33 8.84
C ARG A 366 -16.82 10.81 10.29
N ARG A 367 -15.69 10.66 10.98
CA ARG A 367 -15.57 11.13 12.38
C ARG A 367 -15.57 12.66 12.51
N SER A 368 -15.34 13.37 11.42
CA SER A 368 -15.50 14.83 11.33
C SER A 368 -16.90 15.25 10.89
N GLY A 369 -17.84 14.34 10.62
CA GLY A 369 -19.19 14.71 10.18
C GLY A 369 -19.27 15.26 8.74
N LEU A 370 -18.22 15.09 7.93
CA LEU A 370 -18.08 15.65 6.58
C LEU A 370 -18.29 14.60 5.46
N ALA A 371 -18.42 13.32 5.80
CA ALA A 371 -18.66 12.23 4.86
C ALA A 371 -20.16 12.08 4.48
N LYS A 372 -20.77 13.14 3.92
CA LYS A 372 -22.22 13.14 3.60
C LYS A 372 -22.58 12.38 2.31
N HIS A 373 -21.64 12.27 1.37
CA HIS A 373 -21.88 11.65 0.08
C HIS A 373 -21.90 10.12 0.18
N LYS A 374 -22.89 9.46 -0.45
CA LYS A 374 -23.15 8.00 -0.34
C LYS A 374 -22.00 7.11 -0.82
N GLU A 375 -21.15 7.64 -1.70
CA GLU A 375 -20.00 6.93 -2.28
C GLU A 375 -18.74 6.99 -1.40
N VAL A 376 -18.75 7.73 -0.28
CA VAL A 376 -17.58 7.81 0.62
C VAL A 376 -17.23 6.43 1.17
N GLY A 377 -16.00 6.00 0.88
CA GLY A 377 -15.46 4.69 1.25
C GLY A 377 -15.79 3.58 0.27
N ARG A 378 -16.59 3.79 -0.77
CA ARG A 378 -16.89 2.78 -1.82
C ARG A 378 -15.83 2.82 -2.93
N ASN A 379 -15.98 2.01 -3.97
CA ASN A 379 -15.06 2.01 -5.13
C ASN A 379 -13.61 1.69 -4.76
N LEU A 380 -13.40 0.84 -3.74
CA LEU A 380 -12.06 0.39 -3.40
C LEU A 380 -11.59 -0.61 -4.47
N ALA A 381 -10.49 -0.27 -5.13
CA ALA A 381 -9.64 -1.19 -5.88
C ALA A 381 -8.35 -1.41 -5.09
N ILE A 382 -7.74 -2.59 -5.20
CA ILE A 382 -6.52 -2.93 -4.44
C ILE A 382 -5.35 -3.34 -5.33
N HIS A 383 -5.57 -3.50 -6.64
CA HIS A 383 -4.59 -4.00 -7.60
C HIS A 383 -4.04 -5.38 -7.16
N PRO A 384 -4.88 -6.44 -7.21
CA PRO A 384 -4.56 -7.75 -6.69
C PRO A 384 -3.43 -8.41 -7.49
N ALA A 385 -2.68 -9.24 -6.78
CA ALA A 385 -1.52 -9.94 -7.28
C ALA A 385 -1.53 -11.41 -6.87
N VAL A 386 -0.94 -12.24 -7.73
CA VAL A 386 -0.58 -13.63 -7.44
C VAL A 386 0.91 -13.83 -7.72
N SER A 387 1.50 -14.85 -7.11
CA SER A 387 2.92 -15.17 -7.28
C SER A 387 3.08 -16.60 -7.79
N ALA A 388 4.14 -16.83 -8.57
CA ALA A 388 4.64 -18.15 -8.91
C ALA A 388 6.16 -18.19 -8.66
N CYS A 389 6.66 -19.34 -8.20
CA CYS A 389 8.09 -19.49 -7.92
C CYS A 389 8.67 -20.71 -8.61
N GLY A 390 9.87 -20.62 -9.17
CA GLY A 390 10.58 -21.74 -9.77
C GLY A 390 11.68 -22.26 -8.85
N TRP A 391 11.78 -23.58 -8.73
CA TRP A 391 12.92 -24.26 -8.10
C TRP A 391 14.03 -24.48 -9.12
N PHE A 392 15.24 -24.01 -8.81
CA PHE A 392 16.42 -24.16 -9.67
C PHE A 392 17.44 -25.11 -9.04
N GLU A 393 18.26 -25.73 -9.89
CA GLU A 393 19.41 -26.51 -9.42
C GLU A 393 20.46 -25.58 -8.80
N GLU A 394 20.75 -24.48 -9.50
CA GLU A 394 21.72 -23.47 -9.08
C GLU A 394 21.15 -22.55 -7.99
N GLU A 395 22.03 -22.00 -7.16
CA GLU A 395 21.64 -21.05 -6.12
C GLU A 395 21.22 -19.70 -6.72
N VAL A 396 20.02 -19.23 -6.35
CA VAL A 396 19.44 -17.96 -6.81
C VAL A 396 19.67 -16.83 -5.81
N TYR A 397 19.65 -17.12 -4.50
CA TYR A 397 19.68 -16.13 -3.42
C TYR A 397 18.62 -15.02 -3.58
N PRO A 398 17.31 -15.34 -3.47
CA PRO A 398 16.24 -14.36 -3.70
C PRO A 398 16.28 -13.16 -2.74
N ASN A 399 16.96 -13.28 -1.60
CA ASN A 399 17.18 -12.20 -0.64
C ASN A 399 18.37 -11.29 -0.98
N ARG A 400 19.07 -11.50 -2.09
CA ARG A 400 20.16 -10.66 -2.60
C ARG A 400 19.77 -10.00 -3.92
N GLY A 401 20.14 -8.75 -4.09
CA GLY A 401 19.83 -7.95 -5.26
C GLY A 401 18.62 -7.05 -5.04
N ILE A 402 17.93 -6.74 -6.12
CA ILE A 402 16.82 -5.79 -6.11
C ILE A 402 15.50 -6.51 -5.80
N LEU A 403 14.70 -5.96 -4.89
CA LEU A 403 13.39 -6.50 -4.49
C LEU A 403 12.45 -6.65 -5.68
N GLN A 404 12.24 -5.59 -6.47
CA GLN A 404 11.52 -5.66 -7.75
C GLN A 404 12.42 -5.13 -8.84
N SER A 405 12.93 -6.02 -9.68
CA SER A 405 14.11 -5.74 -10.51
C SER A 405 13.83 -5.64 -12.00
N VAL A 406 12.88 -6.44 -12.49
CA VAL A 406 12.57 -6.61 -13.91
C VAL A 406 11.07 -6.63 -14.11
N GLY A 407 10.59 -5.96 -15.17
CA GLY A 407 9.20 -5.95 -15.60
C GLY A 407 9.05 -6.71 -16.91
N ILE A 408 8.00 -7.52 -17.02
CA ILE A 408 7.54 -8.16 -18.26
C ILE A 408 6.19 -7.52 -18.59
N GLU A 409 6.18 -6.70 -19.63
CA GLU A 409 5.07 -5.79 -19.97
C GLU A 409 4.26 -6.24 -21.20
N GLU A 410 4.66 -7.35 -21.84
CA GLU A 410 4.05 -7.90 -23.06
C GLU A 410 2.51 -7.97 -23.01
N PHE A 411 1.94 -8.28 -21.85
CA PHE A 411 0.50 -8.52 -21.67
C PHE A 411 -0.22 -7.34 -20.98
N HIS A 412 0.46 -6.21 -20.80
CA HIS A 412 -0.10 -5.07 -20.08
C HIS A 412 -1.18 -4.37 -20.92
N GLU A 413 -0.92 -4.05 -22.18
CA GLU A 413 -1.93 -3.38 -23.01
C GLU A 413 -3.08 -4.31 -23.42
N SER A 414 -2.79 -5.58 -23.72
CA SER A 414 -3.78 -6.54 -24.21
C SER A 414 -4.70 -7.08 -23.11
N ASP A 415 -4.12 -7.39 -21.95
CA ASP A 415 -4.79 -8.13 -20.89
C ASP A 415 -4.73 -7.40 -19.54
N GLY A 416 -4.06 -6.25 -19.45
CA GLY A 416 -3.80 -5.53 -18.19
C GLY A 416 -3.10 -6.39 -17.14
N ILE A 417 -2.20 -7.28 -17.59
CA ILE A 417 -1.38 -8.13 -16.75
C ILE A 417 0.03 -7.56 -16.75
N LEU A 418 0.51 -7.14 -15.58
CA LEU A 418 1.88 -6.68 -15.38
C LEU A 418 2.63 -7.71 -14.51
N ILE A 419 3.75 -8.22 -15.02
CA ILE A 419 4.57 -9.20 -14.30
C ILE A 419 5.87 -8.57 -13.88
N GLU A 420 6.29 -8.84 -12.65
CA GLU A 420 7.55 -8.36 -12.09
C GLU A 420 8.36 -9.52 -11.49
N ALA A 421 9.67 -9.50 -11.72
CA ALA A 421 10.59 -10.29 -10.94
C ALA A 421 10.63 -9.73 -9.51
N THR A 422 10.06 -10.49 -8.58
CA THR A 422 9.88 -10.09 -7.19
C THR A 422 10.67 -10.98 -6.27
N SER A 423 11.48 -10.35 -5.44
CA SER A 423 12.31 -10.92 -4.41
C SER A 423 11.81 -10.35 -3.08
N THR A 424 12.15 -10.97 -1.97
CA THR A 424 11.74 -10.46 -0.66
C THR A 424 12.80 -10.71 0.40
N PRO A 425 12.84 -9.90 1.47
CA PRO A 425 13.59 -10.25 2.67
C PRO A 425 13.21 -11.66 3.19
N PRO A 426 14.14 -12.35 3.88
CA PRO A 426 13.85 -13.62 4.54
C PRO A 426 12.59 -13.53 5.43
N GLY A 427 11.71 -14.52 5.33
CA GLY A 427 10.41 -14.55 6.03
C GLY A 427 9.25 -14.02 5.18
N MET A 428 9.40 -12.92 4.44
CA MET A 428 8.31 -12.33 3.65
C MET A 428 7.86 -13.18 2.47
N GLY A 429 8.79 -13.76 1.71
CA GLY A 429 8.48 -14.57 0.53
C GLY A 429 8.07 -16.01 0.82
N SER A 430 8.03 -16.39 2.11
CA SER A 430 7.79 -17.77 2.52
C SER A 430 6.32 -18.21 2.45
N VAL A 431 5.40 -17.26 2.18
CA VAL A 431 3.95 -17.52 2.14
C VAL A 431 3.58 -18.54 1.05
N ILE A 432 4.28 -18.52 -0.08
CA ILE A 432 4.03 -19.44 -1.20
C ILE A 432 4.58 -20.86 -0.95
N LEU A 433 5.47 -21.04 0.03
CA LEU A 433 6.08 -22.33 0.31
C LEU A 433 5.02 -23.32 0.86
N PRO A 434 4.88 -24.53 0.29
CA PRO A 434 3.86 -25.47 0.72
C PRO A 434 4.18 -26.11 2.08
N GLY A 435 3.13 -26.62 2.72
CA GLY A 435 3.22 -27.43 3.94
C GLY A 435 3.38 -26.64 5.25
N PHE A 436 3.50 -27.40 6.34
CA PHE A 436 3.70 -26.95 7.71
C PHE A 436 4.79 -27.80 8.38
N GLY A 437 5.29 -27.36 9.54
CA GLY A 437 6.27 -28.13 10.34
C GLY A 437 7.52 -28.51 9.54
N LYS A 438 7.83 -29.81 9.47
CA LYS A 438 9.02 -30.34 8.80
C LYS A 438 9.06 -30.03 7.29
N THR A 439 7.93 -30.12 6.59
CA THR A 439 7.85 -29.83 5.15
C THR A 439 8.18 -28.38 4.86
N LEU A 440 7.57 -27.46 5.62
CA LEU A 440 7.83 -26.03 5.50
C LEU A 440 9.28 -25.69 5.84
N ARG A 441 9.82 -26.30 6.90
CA ARG A 441 11.23 -26.14 7.28
C ARG A 441 12.17 -26.56 6.16
N SER A 442 11.94 -27.73 5.54
CA SER A 442 12.74 -28.20 4.41
C SER A 442 12.67 -27.25 3.21
N ASN A 443 11.48 -26.72 2.90
CA ASN A 443 11.32 -25.72 1.85
C ASN A 443 12.03 -24.39 2.17
N LEU A 444 12.02 -23.96 3.43
CA LEU A 444 12.76 -22.77 3.87
C LEU A 444 14.27 -22.97 3.74
N GLU A 445 14.79 -24.14 4.13
CA GLU A 445 16.21 -24.49 4.01
C GLU A 445 16.68 -24.47 2.54
N ARG A 446 15.81 -24.87 1.60
CA ARG A 446 16.10 -24.86 0.16
C ARG A 446 15.79 -23.53 -0.54
N SER A 447 15.17 -22.57 0.15
CA SER A 447 14.63 -21.33 -0.45
C SER A 447 15.67 -20.45 -1.17
N LEU A 448 16.96 -20.68 -0.94
CA LEU A 448 18.05 -20.05 -1.69
C LEU A 448 18.05 -20.41 -3.18
N HIS A 449 17.35 -21.47 -3.59
CA HIS A 449 17.22 -21.92 -4.98
C HIS A 449 15.92 -21.43 -5.66
N LEU A 450 15.18 -20.52 -5.02
CA LEU A 450 13.93 -20.00 -5.55
C LEU A 450 14.13 -18.72 -6.35
N SER A 451 13.51 -18.68 -7.52
CA SER A 451 13.19 -17.44 -8.25
C SER A 451 11.68 -17.22 -8.16
N ALA A 452 11.26 -15.96 -8.03
CA ALA A 452 9.88 -15.58 -7.82
C ALA A 452 9.45 -14.47 -8.79
N LEU A 453 8.29 -14.67 -9.38
CA LEU A 453 7.58 -13.71 -10.21
C LEU A 453 6.25 -13.37 -9.53
N GLY A 454 5.82 -12.11 -9.66
CA GLY A 454 4.49 -11.65 -9.26
C GLY A 454 3.74 -11.10 -10.46
N ALA A 455 2.48 -11.48 -10.62
CA ALA A 455 1.58 -10.96 -11.64
C ALA A 455 0.50 -10.13 -10.97
N MET A 456 0.33 -8.88 -11.40
CA MET A 456 -0.70 -7.97 -10.96
C MET A 456 -1.70 -7.72 -12.09
N VAL A 457 -2.96 -7.50 -11.73
CA VAL A 457 -4.01 -7.14 -12.70
C VAL A 457 -4.76 -5.90 -12.27
N ALA A 458 -5.08 -5.05 -13.24
CA ALA A 458 -5.97 -3.92 -13.03
C ALA A 458 -7.38 -4.39 -12.66
N ASP A 459 -7.74 -4.31 -11.38
CA ASP A 459 -9.03 -4.80 -10.89
C ASP A 459 -10.18 -3.82 -11.12
N MET A 460 -11.36 -4.40 -11.30
CA MET A 460 -12.61 -3.66 -11.17
C MET A 460 -12.82 -3.29 -9.69
N PRO A 461 -13.17 -2.03 -9.36
CA PRO A 461 -13.42 -1.64 -7.99
C PRO A 461 -14.61 -2.41 -7.39
N SER A 462 -14.33 -3.32 -6.47
CA SER A 462 -15.31 -4.21 -5.85
C SER A 462 -15.33 -4.14 -4.32
N GLY A 463 -14.45 -3.33 -3.73
CA GLY A 463 -14.32 -3.18 -2.29
C GLY A 463 -14.96 -1.92 -1.71
N ALA A 464 -14.92 -1.85 -0.38
CA ALA A 464 -15.29 -0.67 0.38
C ALA A 464 -14.57 -0.61 1.73
N VAL A 465 -14.50 0.59 2.31
CA VAL A 465 -13.94 0.89 3.61
C VAL A 465 -15.02 1.51 4.49
N TYR A 466 -15.31 0.87 5.63
CA TYR A 466 -16.30 1.32 6.62
C TYR A 466 -15.65 1.74 7.93
N GLY A 467 -16.46 2.34 8.80
CA GLY A 467 -16.06 2.77 10.14
C GLY A 467 -15.48 4.18 10.19
N SER A 468 -15.53 4.77 11.38
CA SER A 468 -15.07 6.14 11.69
C SER A 468 -13.89 6.15 12.68
N LYS A 469 -13.90 5.25 13.68
CA LYS A 469 -12.83 5.08 14.67
C LYS A 469 -11.74 4.09 14.24
N LYS A 470 -12.14 3.04 13.52
CA LYS A 470 -11.28 2.01 12.93
C LYS A 470 -11.77 1.75 11.51
N SER A 471 -10.84 1.48 10.61
CA SER A 471 -11.13 1.15 9.21
C SER A 471 -11.43 -0.34 9.09
N PHE A 472 -12.59 -0.68 8.54
CA PHE A 472 -12.96 -2.04 8.17
C PHE A 472 -12.99 -2.14 6.65
N ILE A 473 -12.08 -2.93 6.10
CA ILE A 473 -11.86 -3.03 4.65
C ILE A 473 -12.50 -4.31 4.16
N PHE A 474 -13.35 -4.20 3.13
CA PHE A 474 -13.95 -5.33 2.44
C PHE A 474 -13.54 -5.32 0.97
N TYR A 475 -13.27 -6.50 0.42
CA TYR A 475 -12.89 -6.68 -0.97
C TYR A 475 -13.30 -8.07 -1.44
N ASN A 476 -13.92 -8.16 -2.62
CA ASN A 476 -14.20 -9.44 -3.27
C ASN A 476 -13.62 -9.39 -4.69
N LEU A 477 -12.70 -10.29 -5.00
CA LEU A 477 -12.13 -10.36 -6.34
C LEU A 477 -13.23 -10.64 -7.38
N ASP A 478 -13.26 -9.84 -8.45
CA ASP A 478 -14.17 -10.06 -9.57
C ASP A 478 -13.75 -11.30 -10.37
N LYS A 479 -14.73 -12.00 -10.96
CA LYS A 479 -14.45 -13.20 -11.76
C LYS A 479 -13.56 -12.87 -12.96
N ARG A 480 -13.76 -11.73 -13.61
CA ARG A 480 -12.92 -11.26 -14.73
C ARG A 480 -11.46 -11.17 -14.30
N ASP A 481 -11.21 -10.63 -13.12
CA ASP A 481 -9.85 -10.41 -12.62
C ASP A 481 -9.21 -11.70 -12.11
N PHE A 482 -10.02 -12.64 -11.58
CA PHE A 482 -9.56 -14.00 -11.30
C PHE A 482 -9.02 -14.71 -12.54
N ASP A 483 -9.77 -14.69 -13.65
CA ASP A 483 -9.37 -15.35 -14.89
C ASP A 483 -8.03 -14.76 -15.43
N ARG A 484 -7.86 -13.44 -15.31
CA ARG A 484 -6.62 -12.75 -15.69
C ARG A 484 -5.44 -13.08 -14.76
N LEU A 485 -5.67 -13.21 -13.46
CA LEU A 485 -4.64 -13.67 -12.52
C LEU A 485 -4.19 -15.10 -12.86
N MET A 486 -5.11 -16.00 -13.21
CA MET A 486 -4.76 -17.37 -13.60
C MET A 486 -3.99 -17.42 -14.93
N LYS A 487 -4.34 -16.55 -15.88
CA LYS A 487 -3.50 -16.32 -17.08
C LYS A 487 -2.09 -15.83 -16.68
N GLY A 488 -1.99 -14.92 -15.70
CA GLY A 488 -0.72 -14.49 -15.11
C GLY A 488 0.11 -15.64 -14.53
N VAL A 489 -0.51 -16.57 -13.78
CA VAL A 489 0.17 -17.78 -13.26
C VAL A 489 0.71 -18.65 -14.40
N SER A 490 -0.09 -18.84 -15.47
CA SER A 490 0.37 -19.60 -16.65
C SER A 490 1.60 -18.96 -17.30
N ILE A 491 1.56 -17.63 -17.52
CA ILE A 491 2.66 -16.89 -18.13
C ILE A 491 3.93 -16.98 -17.26
N MET A 492 3.81 -16.72 -15.95
CA MET A 492 4.93 -16.79 -15.02
C MET A 492 5.54 -18.19 -14.97
N GLY A 493 4.73 -19.24 -14.89
CA GLY A 493 5.22 -20.61 -14.87
C GLY A 493 5.97 -20.98 -16.15
N ARG A 494 5.48 -20.54 -17.32
CA ARG A 494 6.17 -20.73 -18.61
C ARG A 494 7.50 -19.99 -18.67
N VAL A 495 7.56 -18.76 -18.17
CA VAL A 495 8.80 -17.98 -18.05
C VAL A 495 9.80 -18.72 -17.17
N LEU A 496 9.37 -19.22 -16.01
CA LEU A 496 10.24 -19.94 -15.06
C LEU A 496 10.77 -21.26 -15.65
N PHE A 497 9.93 -22.07 -16.31
CA PHE A 497 10.39 -23.28 -17.00
C PHE A 497 11.41 -22.95 -18.11
N LYS A 498 11.16 -21.89 -18.90
CA LYS A 498 12.10 -21.45 -19.94
C LYS A 498 13.40 -20.89 -19.37
N ALA A 499 13.37 -20.30 -18.18
CA ALA A 499 14.57 -19.90 -17.45
C ALA A 499 15.41 -21.08 -16.96
N GLY A 500 14.79 -22.27 -16.81
CA GLY A 500 15.45 -23.52 -16.41
C GLY A 500 14.96 -24.10 -15.07
N ALA A 501 13.80 -23.66 -14.56
CA ALA A 501 13.22 -24.23 -13.34
C ALA A 501 12.94 -25.74 -13.51
N LYS A 502 13.26 -26.53 -12.48
CA LYS A 502 12.96 -27.97 -12.39
C LYS A 502 11.49 -28.22 -12.06
N SER A 503 10.90 -27.34 -11.28
CA SER A 503 9.48 -27.32 -10.96
C SER A 503 9.05 -25.90 -10.61
N VAL A 504 7.74 -25.64 -10.68
CA VAL A 504 7.11 -24.34 -10.42
C VAL A 504 6.07 -24.51 -9.32
N LEU A 505 6.21 -23.71 -8.26
CA LEU A 505 5.18 -23.48 -7.27
C LEU A 505 4.11 -22.55 -7.86
N THR A 506 2.89 -23.06 -7.99
CA THR A 506 1.76 -22.39 -8.66
C THR A 506 1.02 -21.40 -7.76
N GLY A 507 1.13 -21.58 -6.43
CA GLY A 507 0.32 -20.85 -5.45
C GLY A 507 -1.15 -21.30 -5.36
N ILE A 508 -1.51 -22.41 -6.02
CA ILE A 508 -2.88 -22.96 -6.03
C ILE A 508 -2.97 -24.12 -5.04
N ARG A 509 -3.76 -23.95 -3.97
CA ARG A 509 -3.96 -24.98 -2.94
C ARG A 509 -4.47 -26.29 -3.57
N GLY A 510 -3.85 -27.40 -3.16
CA GLY A 510 -4.12 -28.73 -3.70
C GLY A 510 -3.29 -29.09 -4.94
N ASN A 511 -2.80 -28.11 -5.70
CA ASN A 511 -1.97 -28.29 -6.89
C ASN A 511 -0.75 -27.37 -6.82
N MET A 512 -0.02 -27.43 -5.70
CA MET A 512 0.97 -26.42 -5.32
C MET A 512 2.23 -26.43 -6.18
N GLU A 513 2.57 -27.54 -6.82
CA GLU A 513 3.83 -27.71 -7.56
C GLU A 513 3.57 -28.45 -8.88
N ALA A 514 4.17 -27.95 -9.96
CA ALA A 514 4.15 -28.54 -11.29
C ALA A 514 5.58 -28.74 -11.79
N THR A 515 5.89 -29.91 -12.35
CA THR A 515 7.23 -30.25 -12.88
C THR A 515 7.38 -29.94 -14.37
N ASN A 516 6.25 -29.72 -15.05
CA ASN A 516 6.20 -29.42 -16.48
C ASN A 516 4.97 -28.53 -16.79
N VAL A 517 4.87 -28.10 -18.05
CA VAL A 517 3.82 -27.19 -18.52
C VAL A 517 2.43 -27.85 -18.49
N ALA A 518 2.32 -29.15 -18.76
CA ALA A 518 1.02 -29.84 -18.73
C ALA A 518 0.45 -29.89 -17.30
N GLU A 519 1.29 -30.22 -16.30
CA GLU A 519 0.91 -30.17 -14.89
C GLU A 519 0.57 -28.75 -14.42
N LEU A 520 1.26 -27.72 -14.95
CA LEU A 520 0.93 -26.33 -14.68
C LEU A 520 -0.47 -25.97 -15.20
N ASP A 521 -0.77 -26.33 -16.45
CA ASP A 521 -2.07 -26.06 -17.07
C ASP A 521 -3.19 -26.84 -16.35
N GLU A 522 -2.93 -28.08 -15.91
CA GLU A 522 -3.84 -28.86 -15.08
C GLU A 522 -4.09 -28.21 -13.71
N ALA A 523 -3.05 -27.73 -13.03
CA ALA A 523 -3.18 -27.03 -11.75
C ALA A 523 -4.08 -25.80 -11.88
N ILE A 524 -3.92 -25.03 -12.95
CA ILE A 524 -4.73 -23.84 -13.26
C ILE A 524 -6.20 -24.21 -13.53
N SER A 525 -6.47 -25.30 -14.24
CA SER A 525 -7.86 -25.74 -14.49
C SER A 525 -8.63 -26.11 -13.21
N HIS A 526 -7.92 -26.45 -12.13
CA HIS A 526 -8.49 -26.78 -10.83
C HIS A 526 -8.56 -25.60 -9.85
N ALA A 527 -8.10 -24.41 -10.29
CA ALA A 527 -8.07 -23.21 -9.47
C ALA A 527 -9.49 -22.69 -9.19
N SER A 528 -9.66 -22.14 -7.99
CA SER A 528 -10.87 -21.44 -7.58
C SER A 528 -10.48 -20.34 -6.59
N LEU A 529 -11.38 -19.36 -6.40
CA LEU A 529 -11.13 -18.19 -5.55
C LEU A 529 -10.68 -18.56 -4.12
N ASP A 530 -11.21 -19.65 -3.56
CA ASP A 530 -10.88 -20.14 -2.22
C ASP A 530 -9.52 -20.88 -2.15
N LYS A 531 -8.94 -21.24 -3.30
CA LYS A 531 -7.68 -21.99 -3.39
C LYS A 531 -6.46 -21.13 -3.68
N ILE A 532 -6.62 -19.86 -4.02
CA ILE A 532 -5.50 -18.97 -4.36
C ILE A 532 -5.07 -18.12 -3.16
N HIS A 533 -3.80 -17.72 -3.15
CA HIS A 533 -3.30 -16.68 -2.26
C HIS A 533 -3.24 -15.35 -3.01
N LEU A 534 -3.95 -14.34 -2.51
CA LEU A 534 -3.93 -12.99 -3.05
C LEU A 534 -3.05 -12.09 -2.19
N ALA A 535 -2.20 -11.32 -2.85
CA ALA A 535 -1.52 -10.18 -2.28
C ALA A 535 -2.05 -8.90 -2.92
N ALA A 536 -1.99 -7.78 -2.22
CA ALA A 536 -2.30 -6.47 -2.80
C ALA A 536 -1.57 -5.37 -2.03
N PHE A 537 -1.22 -4.30 -2.74
CA PHE A 537 -0.38 -3.23 -2.20
C PHE A 537 -0.92 -1.83 -2.49
N HIS A 538 -1.98 -1.72 -3.30
CA HIS A 538 -2.39 -0.45 -3.91
C HIS A 538 -3.88 -0.13 -3.66
N PRO A 539 -4.32 0.02 -2.40
CA PRO A 539 -5.69 0.46 -2.11
C PRO A 539 -5.92 1.87 -2.67
N THR A 540 -6.98 2.05 -3.45
CA THR A 540 -7.31 3.31 -4.15
C THR A 540 -8.83 3.56 -4.21
N GLY A 541 -9.24 4.79 -4.57
CA GLY A 541 -10.60 5.07 -5.06
C GLY A 541 -11.71 5.32 -4.04
N THR A 542 -11.40 5.27 -2.74
CA THR A 542 -12.40 5.42 -1.66
C THR A 542 -12.98 6.82 -1.46
N MET A 543 -12.42 7.82 -2.15
CA MET A 543 -12.92 9.19 -2.24
C MET A 543 -12.84 9.66 -3.70
N ARG A 544 -13.19 8.77 -4.65
CA ARG A 544 -12.97 9.00 -6.09
C ARG A 544 -13.43 10.40 -6.53
N MET A 545 -12.60 11.05 -7.34
CA MET A 545 -12.89 12.37 -7.88
C MET A 545 -13.50 12.30 -9.28
N GLY A 546 -14.27 13.31 -9.66
CA GLY A 546 -14.87 13.41 -10.99
C GLY A 546 -15.91 14.52 -11.10
N LEU A 547 -16.37 14.77 -12.32
CA LEU A 547 -17.23 15.90 -12.65
C LEU A 547 -18.66 15.76 -12.10
N ASP A 548 -19.23 14.56 -12.15
CA ASP A 548 -20.63 14.27 -11.73
C ASP A 548 -20.80 14.22 -10.20
N GLU A 549 -21.48 15.21 -9.65
CA GLU A 549 -21.73 15.33 -8.20
C GLU A 549 -22.53 14.19 -7.58
N ASN A 550 -23.26 13.40 -8.36
CA ASN A 550 -24.04 12.26 -7.84
C ASN A 550 -23.20 10.99 -7.69
N ARG A 551 -22.02 10.96 -8.33
CA ARG A 551 -21.15 9.80 -8.43
C ARG A 551 -19.82 9.99 -7.70
N TYR A 552 -19.36 11.22 -7.55
CA TYR A 552 -18.03 11.54 -7.05
C TYR A 552 -18.10 12.44 -5.81
N PRO A 553 -17.70 11.95 -4.61
CA PRO A 553 -17.70 12.76 -3.39
C PRO A 553 -16.72 13.94 -3.44
N VAL A 554 -15.70 13.83 -4.29
CA VAL A 554 -14.66 14.84 -4.52
C VAL A 554 -14.85 15.38 -5.94
N ASP A 555 -14.76 16.68 -6.14
CA ASP A 555 -14.89 17.28 -7.46
C ASP A 555 -13.62 17.09 -8.31
N GLN A 556 -13.67 17.51 -9.57
CA GLN A 556 -12.55 17.38 -10.52
C GLN A 556 -11.27 18.12 -10.11
N ASN A 557 -11.32 18.98 -9.08
CA ASN A 557 -10.20 19.77 -8.58
C ASN A 557 -9.68 19.27 -7.22
N GLY A 558 -10.21 18.15 -6.72
CA GLY A 558 -9.80 17.58 -5.44
C GLY A 558 -10.52 18.15 -4.23
N ARG A 559 -11.51 19.04 -4.40
CA ARG A 559 -12.28 19.63 -3.28
C ARG A 559 -13.35 18.65 -2.82
N LEU A 560 -13.51 18.50 -1.50
CA LEU A 560 -14.63 17.75 -0.94
C LEU A 560 -15.94 18.50 -1.20
N ARG A 561 -16.88 17.87 -1.89
CA ARG A 561 -18.15 18.52 -2.24
C ARG A 561 -18.92 18.96 -0.99
N GLY A 562 -19.43 20.18 -1.03
CA GLY A 562 -20.18 20.78 0.06
C GLY A 562 -19.35 21.30 1.23
N VAL A 563 -18.01 21.31 1.12
CA VAL A 563 -17.11 21.88 2.14
C VAL A 563 -16.10 22.84 1.52
N LYS A 564 -16.03 24.06 2.02
CA LYS A 564 -15.01 25.07 1.65
C LYS A 564 -13.72 24.85 2.44
N GLY A 565 -12.60 25.03 1.76
CA GLY A 565 -11.26 24.93 2.36
C GLY A 565 -10.81 23.50 2.64
N LEU A 566 -11.44 22.49 2.04
CA LEU A 566 -11.11 21.07 2.28
C LEU A 566 -10.89 20.30 0.98
N PHE A 567 -9.68 19.78 0.83
CA PHE A 567 -9.21 19.04 -0.33
C PHE A 567 -8.77 17.64 0.05
N VAL A 568 -8.84 16.69 -0.88
CA VAL A 568 -8.34 15.32 -0.72
C VAL A 568 -7.24 15.09 -1.75
N SER A 569 -6.06 14.68 -1.32
CA SER A 569 -4.88 14.53 -2.17
C SER A 569 -4.07 13.27 -1.81
N ASP A 570 -4.67 12.10 -2.05
CA ASP A 570 -4.02 10.80 -1.87
C ASP A 570 -4.62 9.72 -2.78
N ALA A 571 -4.22 8.46 -2.60
CA ALA A 571 -4.71 7.30 -3.36
C ALA A 571 -6.25 7.16 -3.42
N SER A 572 -6.98 7.73 -2.45
CA SER A 572 -8.44 7.67 -2.39
C SER A 572 -9.12 8.41 -3.54
N VAL A 573 -8.49 9.44 -4.14
CA VAL A 573 -9.15 10.22 -5.19
C VAL A 573 -9.11 9.56 -6.57
N LEU A 574 -8.28 8.55 -6.78
CA LEU A 574 -8.13 7.88 -8.08
C LEU A 574 -9.49 7.33 -8.55
N PRO A 575 -9.99 7.72 -9.73
CA PRO A 575 -11.31 7.27 -10.19
C PRO A 575 -11.40 5.75 -10.41
N THR A 576 -10.32 5.17 -10.92
CA THR A 576 -10.15 3.74 -11.21
C THR A 576 -8.75 3.27 -10.80
N CYS A 577 -8.51 1.96 -10.79
CA CYS A 577 -7.16 1.42 -10.68
C CYS A 577 -6.27 2.03 -11.77
N PRO A 578 -5.04 2.49 -11.46
CA PRO A 578 -4.14 3.08 -12.45
C PRO A 578 -3.39 2.04 -13.28
N GLU A 579 -3.69 0.74 -13.10
CA GLU A 579 -3.11 -0.41 -13.80
C GLU A 579 -1.61 -0.66 -13.54
N VAL A 580 -0.93 0.29 -12.90
CA VAL A 580 0.48 0.21 -12.49
C VAL A 580 0.66 0.61 -11.02
N ASN A 581 1.89 0.59 -10.49
CA ASN A 581 2.15 1.08 -9.13
C ASN A 581 1.74 2.57 -9.01
N PRO A 582 0.94 2.94 -8.01
CA PRO A 582 0.22 4.21 -8.03
C PRO A 582 1.04 5.41 -7.52
N GLN A 583 2.26 5.24 -6.99
CA GLN A 583 2.99 6.34 -6.34
C GLN A 583 3.17 7.54 -7.27
N VAL A 584 3.66 7.30 -8.49
CA VAL A 584 3.92 8.37 -9.48
C VAL A 584 2.60 9.07 -9.84
N THR A 585 1.55 8.29 -10.12
CA THR A 585 0.21 8.79 -10.41
C THR A 585 -0.37 9.64 -9.26
N ILE A 586 -0.26 9.18 -8.01
CA ILE A 586 -0.75 9.90 -6.82
C ILE A 586 -0.01 11.23 -6.66
N MET A 587 1.32 11.22 -6.84
CA MET A 587 2.14 12.43 -6.74
C MET A 587 1.80 13.44 -7.84
N ALA A 588 1.56 12.98 -9.06
CA ALA A 588 1.19 13.83 -10.19
C ALA A 588 -0.20 14.45 -10.01
N ILE A 589 -1.21 13.67 -9.59
CA ILE A 589 -2.54 14.19 -9.23
C ILE A 589 -2.44 15.20 -8.10
N SER A 590 -1.61 14.93 -7.09
CA SER A 590 -1.40 15.87 -5.98
C SER A 590 -0.81 17.19 -6.44
N SER A 591 0.13 17.18 -7.40
CA SER A 591 0.66 18.40 -8.01
C SER A 591 -0.44 19.21 -8.70
N ALA A 592 -1.30 18.55 -9.49
CA ALA A 592 -2.44 19.19 -10.15
C ALA A 592 -3.47 19.79 -9.17
N ILE A 593 -3.82 19.05 -8.11
CA ILE A 593 -4.73 19.54 -7.05
C ILE A 593 -4.09 20.74 -6.34
N SER A 594 -2.78 20.73 -6.11
CA SER A 594 -2.08 21.83 -5.46
C SER A 594 -2.08 23.09 -6.32
N ASP A 595 -1.91 22.98 -7.63
CA ASP A 595 -2.01 24.11 -8.55
C ASP A 595 -3.42 24.73 -8.52
N TYR A 596 -4.46 23.91 -8.36
CA TYR A 596 -5.82 24.42 -8.13
C TYR A 596 -5.95 25.14 -6.77
N ILE A 597 -5.44 24.56 -5.66
CA ILE A 597 -5.50 25.20 -4.33
C ILE A 597 -4.85 26.59 -4.37
N LEU A 598 -3.73 26.75 -5.07
CA LEU A 598 -3.03 28.03 -5.23
C LEU A 598 -3.79 29.05 -6.09
N ALA A 599 -4.60 28.58 -7.05
CA ALA A 599 -5.47 29.43 -7.83
C ALA A 599 -6.72 29.84 -7.03
N ASP A 600 -7.29 28.91 -6.25
CA ASP A 600 -8.46 29.13 -5.39
C ASP A 600 -8.14 30.10 -4.25
N SER A 601 -6.95 30.01 -3.64
CA SER A 601 -6.54 30.89 -2.52
C SER A 601 -6.31 32.35 -2.92
N LYS A 602 -6.24 32.67 -4.21
CA LYS A 602 -6.11 34.04 -4.73
C LYS A 602 -7.45 34.72 -5.00
N ASN A 603 -8.54 33.95 -4.97
CA ASN A 603 -9.92 34.40 -5.17
C ASN A 603 -10.70 34.39 -3.85
#